data_AF-A0A976Q1W6-F1
#
_entry.id   AF-A0A976Q1W6-F1
#
_cell.length_a   1.000
_cell.length_b   1.000
_cell.length_c   1.000
_cell.angle_alpha   90.00
_cell.angle_beta   90.00
_cell.angle_gamma   90.00
#
_symmetry.space_group_name_H-M   'P 1'
#
loop_
_entity.id
_entity.type
_entity.pdbx_description
1 polymer ?
#
loop_
_entity_poly.entity_id
_entity_poly.type
_entity_poly.pdbx_seq_one_letter_code
_entity_poly.pdbx_strand_id
1 'polypeptide(L)'
;MKPILTVEFSAKNGDDEIKEESVPLHNPEEFFEFVAPGGGCENMPDDINEIRMMFLSPEHPNAQNPVADISATLQLGMILFSGPLSEIVSTAEQIIDRAGRGELSETFMKVAGIPC
;
A
#
# COMPACT_ATOMS: atom_id res chain seq x y z
N MET A 1 -6.76 13.88 11.29
CA MET A 1 -5.35 13.56 11.61
C MET A 1 -4.52 13.80 10.35
N LYS A 2 -3.19 13.95 10.43
CA LYS A 2 -2.39 13.99 9.19
C LYS A 2 -2.40 12.57 8.60
N PRO A 3 -2.52 12.41 7.26
CA PRO A 3 -2.40 11.09 6.65
C PRO A 3 -1.02 10.51 6.98
N ILE A 4 -0.94 9.19 7.15
CA ILE A 4 0.32 8.48 7.35
C ILE A 4 0.73 7.69 6.11
N LEU A 5 -0.23 7.43 5.21
CA LEU A 5 -0.06 6.67 3.99
C LEU A 5 -0.93 7.28 2.89
N THR A 6 -0.39 7.44 1.69
CA THR A 6 -1.16 7.78 0.51
C THR A 6 -1.11 6.61 -0.46
N VAL A 7 -2.28 6.14 -0.91
CA VAL A 7 -2.39 5.15 -1.98
C VAL A 7 -2.67 5.88 -3.28
N GLU A 8 -1.75 5.79 -4.23
CA GLU A 8 -1.90 6.30 -5.58
C GLU A 8 -1.95 5.13 -6.55
N PHE A 9 -2.89 5.14 -7.49
CA PHE A 9 -2.94 4.16 -8.55
C PHE A 9 -3.01 4.81 -9.91
N SER A 10 -2.34 4.20 -10.89
CA SER A 10 -2.38 4.60 -12.28
C SER A 10 -3.02 3.50 -13.11
N ALA A 11 -4.21 3.78 -13.65
CA ALA A 11 -4.90 2.88 -14.56
C ALA A 11 -4.93 3.47 -15.97
N LYS A 12 -4.73 2.63 -16.99
CA LYS A 12 -4.91 3.02 -18.39
C LYS A 12 -6.34 2.71 -18.82
N ASN A 13 -7.11 3.72 -19.21
CA ASN A 13 -8.39 3.53 -19.87
C ASN A 13 -8.23 3.75 -21.38
N GLY A 14 -7.98 2.69 -22.16
CA GLY A 14 -7.82 2.81 -23.62
C GLY A 14 -6.68 3.74 -24.06
N ASP A 15 -6.88 4.48 -25.17
CA ASP A 15 -5.89 5.41 -25.75
C ASP A 15 -5.79 6.74 -24.98
N ASP A 16 -5.05 6.75 -23.86
CA ASP A 16 -4.36 7.92 -23.28
C ASP A 16 -4.88 8.56 -21.97
N GLU A 17 -5.99 8.14 -21.35
CA GLU A 17 -6.38 8.70 -20.04
C GLU A 17 -5.84 7.86 -18.87
N ILE A 18 -4.77 8.35 -18.24
CA ILE A 18 -4.28 7.85 -16.94
C ILE A 18 -5.13 8.51 -15.86
N LYS A 19 -5.97 7.73 -15.17
CA LYS A 19 -6.64 8.21 -13.96
C LYS A 19 -5.71 7.97 -12.78
N GLU A 20 -5.27 9.07 -12.18
CA GLU A 20 -4.57 9.09 -10.90
C GLU A 20 -5.60 9.38 -9.81
N GLU A 21 -5.84 8.39 -8.96
CA GLU A 21 -6.64 8.57 -7.75
C GLU A 21 -5.73 8.40 -6.54
N SER A 22 -5.88 9.31 -5.59
CA SER A 22 -5.07 9.40 -4.38
C SER A 22 -5.99 9.24 -3.19
N VAL A 23 -5.81 8.15 -2.45
CA VAL A 23 -6.58 7.86 -1.22
C VAL A 23 -5.66 8.12 -0.03
N PRO A 24 -5.86 9.23 0.71
CA PRO A 24 -5.13 9.48 1.94
C PRO A 24 -5.69 8.61 3.07
N LEU A 25 -4.81 7.86 3.72
CA LEU A 25 -5.11 7.00 4.86
C LEU A 25 -4.44 7.54 6.11
N HIS A 26 -5.18 7.57 7.22
CA HIS A 26 -4.82 8.26 8.45
C HIS A 26 -4.29 7.34 9.54
N ASN A 27 -4.45 6.03 9.35
CA ASN A 27 -3.95 5.00 10.26
C ASN A 27 -3.80 3.66 9.51
N PRO A 28 -3.08 2.67 10.08
CA PRO A 28 -2.90 1.37 9.43
C PRO A 28 -4.19 0.56 9.29
N GLU A 29 -5.20 0.78 10.14
CA GLU A 29 -6.47 0.07 10.07
C GLU A 29 -7.23 0.43 8.79
N GLU A 30 -7.25 1.71 8.41
CA GLU A 30 -7.83 2.18 7.14
C GLU A 30 -7.15 1.52 5.92
N PHE A 31 -5.84 1.26 5.98
CA PHE A 31 -5.15 0.51 4.93
C PHE A 31 -5.66 -0.93 4.84
N PHE A 32 -5.77 -1.62 5.97
CA PHE A 32 -6.25 -3.01 5.96
C PHE A 32 -7.73 -3.15 5.64
N GLU A 33 -8.57 -2.18 6.02
CA GLU A 33 -9.95 -2.10 5.54
C GLU A 33 -10.01 -1.87 4.03
N PHE A 34 -9.10 -1.06 3.48
CA PHE A 34 -9.03 -0.82 2.04
C PHE A 34 -8.65 -2.06 1.24
N VAL A 35 -7.73 -2.90 1.74
CA VAL A 35 -7.26 -4.11 1.04
C VAL A 35 -8.00 -5.39 1.41
N ALA A 36 -8.91 -5.35 2.40
CA ALA A 36 -9.76 -6.47 2.80
C ALA A 36 -10.84 -6.82 1.75
N PRO A 37 -11.43 -8.02 1.81
CA PRO A 37 -12.58 -8.39 0.97
C PRO A 37 -13.74 -7.39 1.13
N GLY A 38 -14.34 -6.97 0.02
CA GLY A 38 -15.34 -5.89 -0.01
C GLY A 38 -14.78 -4.47 0.20
N GLY A 39 -13.46 -4.33 0.33
CA GLY A 39 -12.76 -3.06 0.53
C GLY A 39 -12.58 -2.24 -0.74
N GLY A 40 -11.93 -1.09 -0.61
CA GLY A 40 -11.70 -0.16 -1.72
C GLY A 40 -10.86 -0.75 -2.86
N CYS A 41 -9.98 -1.71 -2.58
CA CYS A 41 -9.14 -2.35 -3.58
C CYS A 41 -9.96 -3.12 -4.65
N GLU A 42 -11.14 -3.63 -4.31
CA GLU A 42 -12.01 -4.35 -5.26
C GLU A 42 -12.66 -3.43 -6.30
N ASN A 43 -12.74 -2.12 -6.02
CA ASN A 43 -13.27 -1.13 -6.95
C ASN A 43 -12.21 -0.62 -7.94
N MET A 44 -10.97 -1.10 -7.83
CA MET A 44 -9.91 -0.68 -8.74
C MET A 44 -10.16 -1.21 -10.16
N PRO A 45 -9.78 -0.44 -11.21
CA PRO A 45 -9.89 -0.91 -12.59
C PRO A 45 -9.07 -2.18 -12.84
N ASP A 46 -9.47 -3.02 -13.80
CA ASP A 46 -8.70 -4.22 -14.17
C ASP A 46 -7.34 -3.89 -14.82
N ASP A 47 -7.22 -2.70 -15.45
CA ASP A 47 -6.04 -2.23 -16.19
C ASP A 47 -5.12 -1.33 -15.35
N ILE A 48 -4.79 -1.78 -14.14
CA ILE A 48 -3.79 -1.11 -13.28
C ILE A 48 -2.38 -1.45 -13.77
N ASN A 49 -1.55 -0.43 -14.00
CA ASN A 49 -0.14 -0.64 -14.29
C ASN A 49 0.72 -0.67 -13.03
N GLU A 50 0.42 0.19 -12.06
CA GLU A 50 1.23 0.38 -10.87
C GLU A 50 0.40 0.98 -9.73
N ILE A 51 0.61 0.48 -8.52
CA ILE A 51 0.05 1.02 -7.27
C ILE A 51 1.23 1.53 -6.43
N ARG A 52 1.20 2.80 -6.03
CA ARG A 52 2.17 3.41 -5.13
C ARG A 52 1.55 3.62 -3.76
N MET A 53 2.22 3.11 -2.74
CA MET A 53 1.84 3.25 -1.34
C MET A 53 2.94 4.05 -0.65
N MET A 54 2.67 5.32 -0.37
CA MET A 54 3.68 6.27 0.13
C MET A 54 3.44 6.59 1.60
N PHE A 55 4.27 6.03 2.49
CA PHE A 55 4.29 6.42 3.89
C PHE A 55 4.91 7.80 4.05
N LEU A 56 4.25 8.68 4.80
CA LEU A 56 4.81 9.98 5.12
C LEU A 56 5.90 9.86 6.17
N SER A 57 6.89 10.76 6.09
CA SER A 57 7.95 10.83 7.09
C SER A 57 7.36 11.08 8.49
N PRO A 58 7.89 10.44 9.54
CA PRO A 58 7.42 10.63 10.90
C PRO A 58 7.64 12.08 11.34
N GLU A 59 6.70 12.63 12.11
CA GLU A 59 6.80 13.99 12.67
C GLU A 59 7.97 14.13 13.66
N HIS A 60 8.38 13.01 14.27
CA HIS A 60 9.49 12.92 15.21
C HIS A 60 10.43 11.78 14.82
N PRO A 61 11.58 12.08 14.19
CA PRO A 61 12.57 11.07 13.83
C PRO A 61 13.09 10.32 15.05
N ASN A 62 13.35 9.03 14.88
CA ASN A 62 13.86 8.12 15.88
C ASN A 62 15.36 8.35 16.13
N ALA A 63 15.68 9.21 17.09
CA ALA A 63 17.06 9.51 17.46
C ALA A 63 17.82 8.31 18.06
N GLN A 64 17.11 7.31 18.60
CA GLN A 64 17.73 6.11 19.19
C GLN A 64 18.04 5.05 18.14
N ASN A 65 17.23 4.97 17.09
CA ASN A 65 17.44 4.07 15.97
C ASN A 65 17.15 4.77 14.63
N PRO A 66 18.10 5.56 14.10
CA PRO A 66 17.94 6.26 12.83
C PRO A 66 17.76 5.33 11.62
N VAL A 67 18.15 4.06 11.73
CA VAL A 67 17.95 3.05 10.68
C VAL A 67 16.47 2.81 10.40
N ALA A 68 15.62 2.95 11.42
CA ALA A 68 14.16 2.81 11.30
C ALA A 68 13.53 3.86 10.36
N ASP A 69 14.16 5.02 10.21
CA ASP A 69 13.66 6.15 9.42
C ASP A 69 14.31 6.23 8.04
N ILE A 70 15.21 5.29 7.69
CA ILE A 70 15.81 5.26 6.36
C ILE A 70 14.70 5.10 5.32
N SER A 71 14.69 6.00 4.34
CA SER A 71 13.76 5.89 3.22
C SER A 71 14.15 4.69 2.36
N ALA A 72 13.18 3.78 2.18
CA ALA A 72 13.33 2.58 1.38
C ALA A 72 12.11 2.42 0.45
N THR A 73 12.25 1.54 -0.53
CA THR A 73 11.14 1.11 -1.38
C THR A 73 11.11 -0.42 -1.41
N LEU A 74 9.95 -0.99 -1.09
CA LEU A 74 9.65 -2.41 -1.26
C LEU A 74 8.68 -2.57 -2.44
N GLN A 75 9.05 -3.43 -3.39
CA GLN A 75 8.18 -3.80 -4.50
C GLN A 75 7.58 -5.20 -4.26
N LEU A 76 6.26 -5.28 -4.28
CA LEU A 76 5.48 -6.53 -4.22
C LEU A 76 4.55 -6.60 -5.43
N GLY A 77 4.94 -7.37 -6.45
CA GLY A 77 4.21 -7.41 -7.72
C GLY A 77 4.13 -6.03 -8.37
N MET A 78 2.91 -5.52 -8.51
CA MET A 78 2.60 -4.19 -9.06
C MET A 78 2.50 -3.09 -7.98
N ILE A 79 2.72 -3.43 -6.71
CA ILE A 79 2.65 -2.49 -5.58
C ILE A 79 4.06 -2.03 -5.19
N LEU A 80 4.24 -0.71 -5.05
CA LEU A 80 5.45 -0.08 -4.54
C LEU A 80 5.16 0.61 -3.20
N PHE A 81 5.68 0.05 -2.11
CA PHE A 81 5.66 0.70 -0.79
C PHE A 81 6.91 1.56 -0.65
N SER A 82 6.76 2.86 -0.39
CA SER A 82 7.88 3.79 -0.20
C SER A 82 7.72 4.58 1.09
N GLY A 83 8.82 4.83 1.80
CA GLY A 83 8.83 5.60 3.04
C GLY A 83 9.79 5.03 4.09
N PRO A 84 9.59 5.30 5.39
CA PRO A 84 10.46 4.80 6.45
C PRO A 84 10.54 3.28 6.46
N LEU A 85 11.76 2.73 6.60
CA LEU A 85 12.01 1.29 6.61
C LEU A 85 11.16 0.56 7.67
N SER A 86 10.99 1.16 8.85
CA SER A 86 10.17 0.60 9.93
C SER A 86 8.69 0.44 9.55
N GLU A 87 8.10 1.43 8.87
CA GLU A 87 6.72 1.37 8.40
C GLU A 87 6.54 0.30 7.32
N ILE A 88 7.49 0.19 6.40
CA ILE A 88 7.49 -0.83 5.35
C ILE A 88 7.57 -2.23 5.95
N VAL A 89 8.49 -2.47 6.88
CA VAL A 89 8.65 -3.78 7.52
C VAL A 89 7.41 -4.14 8.34
N SER A 90 6.91 -3.22 9.16
CA SER A 90 5.69 -3.41 9.95
C SER A 90 4.47 -3.75 9.08
N THR A 91 4.32 -3.05 7.95
CA THR A 91 3.24 -3.31 7.01
C THR A 91 3.40 -4.65 6.30
N ALA A 92 4.61 -5.00 5.89
CA ALA A 92 4.91 -6.28 5.26
C ALA A 92 4.62 -7.48 6.21
N GLU A 93 4.98 -7.37 7.49
CA GLU A 93 4.67 -8.40 8.50
C GLU A 93 3.15 -8.61 8.63
N GLN A 94 2.38 -7.51 8.67
CA GLN A 94 0.92 -7.58 8.76
C GLN A 94 0.27 -8.12 7.49
N ILE A 95 0.79 -7.78 6.30
CA ILE A 95 0.33 -8.38 5.03
C ILE A 95 0.53 -9.89 5.07
N ILE A 96 1.69 -10.36 5.52
CA ILE A 96 2.00 -11.80 5.62
C ILE A 96 1.02 -12.50 6.58
N ASP A 97 0.79 -11.95 7.78
CA ASP A 97 -0.14 -12.54 8.77
C ASP A 97 -1.57 -12.58 8.24
N ARG A 98 -2.06 -11.49 7.64
CA ARG A 98 -3.43 -11.38 7.12
C ARG A 98 -3.66 -12.22 5.87
N ALA A 99 -2.66 -12.33 5.00
CA ALA A 99 -2.70 -13.24 3.84
C ALA A 99 -2.91 -14.69 4.31
N GLY A 100 -2.19 -15.13 5.35
CA GLY A 100 -2.34 -16.46 5.93
C GLY A 100 -3.71 -16.73 6.57
N ARG A 101 -4.46 -15.67 6.89
CA ARG A 101 -5.81 -15.73 7.48
C ARG A 101 -6.95 -15.55 6.47
N GLY A 102 -6.65 -15.25 5.21
CA GLY A 102 -7.65 -14.93 4.20
C GLY A 102 -8.34 -13.59 4.42
N GLU A 103 -7.66 -12.64 5.08
CA GLU A 103 -8.19 -11.30 5.39
C GLU A 103 -7.87 -10.25 4.31
N LEU A 104 -7.24 -10.66 3.21
CA LEU A 104 -6.90 -9.81 2.07
C LEU A 104 -7.81 -10.15 0.89
N SER A 105 -8.24 -9.14 0.14
CA SER A 105 -9.05 -9.31 -1.07
C SER A 105 -8.29 -10.05 -2.17
N GLU A 106 -9.02 -10.78 -3.01
CA GLU A 106 -8.43 -11.47 -4.17
C GLU A 106 -7.77 -10.47 -5.14
N THR A 107 -8.37 -9.28 -5.32
CA THR A 107 -7.80 -8.21 -6.14
C THR A 107 -6.45 -7.76 -5.60
N PHE A 108 -6.34 -7.50 -4.29
CA PHE A 108 -5.07 -7.14 -3.66
C PHE A 108 -4.01 -8.24 -3.83
N MET A 109 -4.39 -9.50 -3.58
CA MET A 109 -3.48 -10.64 -3.71
C MET A 109 -2.96 -10.80 -5.14
N LYS A 110 -3.83 -10.62 -6.15
CA LYS A 110 -3.47 -10.64 -7.57
C LYS A 110 -2.48 -9.53 -7.93
N VAL A 111 -2.73 -8.29 -7.53
CA VAL A 111 -1.82 -7.17 -7.85
C VAL A 111 -0.50 -7.23 -7.06
N ALA A 112 -0.52 -7.82 -5.86
CA ALA A 112 0.66 -8.11 -5.06
C ALA A 112 1.48 -9.30 -5.59
N GLY A 113 0.95 -10.06 -6.55
CA GLY A 113 1.59 -11.26 -7.12
C GLY A 113 1.64 -12.44 -6.15
N ILE A 114 0.74 -12.49 -5.17
CA ILE A 114 0.67 -13.57 -4.18
C ILE A 114 -0.21 -14.69 -4.77
N PRO A 115 0.28 -15.95 -4.86
CA PRO A 115 -0.51 -17.04 -5.39
C PRO A 115 -1.69 -17.37 -4.47
N CYS A 116 -2.90 -17.42 -5.05
CA CYS A 116 -4.14 -17.85 -4.40
C CYS A 116 -4.31 -19.37 -4.48
#